data_AF-A0A170WVS5-F1
#
_entry.id   AF-A0A170WVS5-F1
#
_cell.length_a   1.000
_cell.length_b   1.000
_cell.length_c   1.000
_cell.angle_alpha   90.00
_cell.angle_beta   90.00
_cell.angle_gamma   90.00
#
_symmetry.space_group_name_H-M   'P 1'
#
loop_
_entity.id
_entity.type
_entity.pdbx_description
1 polymer ?
#
loop_
_entity_poly.entity_id
_entity_poly.type
_entity_poly.pdbx_seq_one_letter_code
_entity_poly.pdbx_strand_id
1 'polypeptide(L)'
;AEVCLCLEDSEVSISEQVHSLFIDLARKGNTLYNIIPDIISRLSNPERSKTITTEVFDRIMRFILGLIGKERQNELLVEKLCARLCESRDERQWRDLSFCLNQLHYNEKCLKN
;
A
#
# COMPACT_ATOMS: atom_id res chain seq x y z
N ALA A 1 -6.73 -0.02 7.64
CA ALA A 1 -6.87 1.08 6.67
C ALA A 1 -7.13 2.44 7.33
N GLU A 2 -8.09 2.59 8.24
CA GLU A 2 -8.38 3.91 8.86
C GLU A 2 -7.17 4.54 9.55
N VAL A 3 -6.41 3.76 10.31
CA VAL A 3 -5.15 4.21 10.94
C VAL A 3 -4.14 4.72 9.91
N CYS A 4 -4.16 4.27 8.65
CA CYS A 4 -3.27 4.76 7.60
C CYS A 4 -3.57 6.22 7.24
N LEU A 5 -4.82 6.68 7.39
CA LEU A 5 -5.18 8.08 7.11
C LEU A 5 -4.58 9.03 8.15
N CYS A 6 -4.32 8.53 9.36
CA CYS A 6 -3.65 9.30 10.41
C CYS A 6 -2.16 9.56 10.12
N LEU A 7 -1.59 8.99 9.05
CA LEU A 7 -0.28 9.43 8.53
C LEU A 7 -0.33 10.86 7.99
N GLU A 8 -1.51 11.32 7.60
CA GLU A 8 -1.76 12.66 7.02
C GLU A 8 -2.57 13.53 7.98
N ASP A 9 -2.50 13.23 9.29
CA ASP A 9 -3.18 14.00 10.32
C ASP A 9 -2.57 15.40 10.46
N SER A 10 -3.41 16.40 10.71
CA SER A 10 -2.94 17.78 10.95
C SER A 10 -2.21 17.89 12.29
N GLU A 11 -2.54 17.04 13.26
CA GLU A 11 -1.84 16.96 14.53
C GLU A 11 -0.55 16.15 14.35
N VAL A 12 0.58 16.85 14.30
CA VAL A 12 1.91 16.27 14.06
C VAL A 12 2.18 15.08 14.99
N SER A 13 1.83 15.20 16.27
CA SER A 13 2.03 14.12 17.25
C SER A 13 1.28 12.82 16.92
N ILE A 14 0.12 12.90 16.26
CA ILE A 14 -0.63 11.73 15.80
C ILE A 14 0.08 11.10 14.61
N SER A 15 0.47 11.92 13.63
CA SER A 15 1.19 11.42 12.44
C SER A 15 2.49 10.72 12.81
N GLU A 16 3.29 11.27 13.73
CA GLU A 16 4.56 10.71 14.19
C GLU A 16 4.38 9.36 14.92
N GLN A 17 3.34 9.24 15.75
CA GLN A 17 3.00 7.99 16.43
C GLN A 17 2.60 6.90 15.44
N VAL A 18 1.84 7.26 14.42
CA VAL A 18 1.38 6.32 13.39
C VAL A 18 2.55 5.90 12.49
N HIS A 19 3.43 6.83 12.11
CA HIS A 19 4.68 6.50 11.42
C HIS A 19 5.52 5.48 12.21
N SER A 20 5.72 5.74 13.50
CA SER A 20 6.47 4.85 14.39
C SER A 20 5.82 3.46 14.50
N LEU A 21 4.49 3.42 14.64
CA LEU A 21 3.72 2.17 14.67
C LEU A 21 3.96 1.31 13.43
N PHE A 22 3.93 1.88 12.23
CA PHE A 22 4.16 1.14 10.99
C PHE A 22 5.59 0.65 10.84
N ILE A 23 6.57 1.45 11.27
CA ILE A 23 7.99 1.04 11.31
C ILE A 23 8.17 -0.18 12.23
N ASP A 24 7.54 -0.14 13.42
CA ASP A 24 7.59 -1.27 14.35
C ASP A 24 6.83 -2.50 13.83
N LEU A 25 5.73 -2.28 13.10
CA LEU A 25 4.98 -3.37 12.46
C LEU A 25 5.78 -4.04 11.34
N ALA A 26 6.56 -3.27 10.58
CA ALA A 26 7.46 -3.78 9.54
C ALA A 26 8.56 -4.67 10.11
N ARG A 27 9.03 -4.38 11.33
CA ARG A 27 10.01 -5.20 12.06
C ARG A 27 9.41 -6.51 12.60
N LYS A 28 8.09 -6.57 12.79
CA LYS A 28 7.37 -7.74 13.31
C LYS A 28 7.03 -8.75 12.22
N GLY A 29 8.06 -9.45 11.73
CA GLY A 29 7.91 -10.59 10.83
C GLY A 29 7.30 -10.22 9.48
N ASN A 30 6.14 -10.80 9.15
CA ASN A 30 5.39 -10.54 7.91
C ASN A 30 4.11 -9.73 8.13
N THR A 31 3.94 -9.15 9.33
CA THR A 31 2.65 -8.55 9.75
C THR A 31 2.22 -7.41 8.83
N LEU A 32 3.11 -6.45 8.56
CA LEU A 32 2.79 -5.35 7.65
C LEU A 32 2.51 -5.84 6.23
N TYR A 33 3.39 -6.68 5.67
CA TYR A 33 3.22 -7.26 4.33
C TYR A 33 1.85 -7.94 4.16
N ASN A 34 1.39 -8.70 5.16
CA ASN A 34 0.13 -9.44 5.09
C ASN A 34 -1.10 -8.53 5.04
N ILE A 35 -1.03 -7.30 5.55
CA ILE A 35 -2.17 -6.36 5.59
C ILE A 35 -2.17 -5.36 4.43
N ILE A 36 -1.07 -5.22 3.67
CA ILE A 36 -0.96 -4.26 2.55
C ILE A 36 -2.08 -4.45 1.51
N PRO A 37 -2.43 -5.67 1.05
CA PRO A 37 -3.52 -5.83 0.09
C PRO A 37 -4.87 -5.34 0.62
N ASP A 38 -5.16 -5.51 1.91
CA ASP A 38 -6.37 -4.99 2.56
C ASP A 38 -6.34 -3.46 2.68
N ILE A 39 -5.18 -2.88 3.01
CA ILE A 39 -4.99 -1.42 3.03
C ILE A 39 -5.32 -0.84 1.66
N ILE A 40 -4.70 -1.35 0.58
CA ILE A 40 -4.95 -0.90 -0.79
C ILE A 40 -6.44 -1.05 -1.13
N SER A 41 -7.02 -2.22 -0.86
CA SER A 41 -8.44 -2.51 -1.11
C SER A 41 -9.38 -1.46 -0.51
N ARG A 42 -9.14 -1.09 0.75
CA ARG A 42 -10.05 -0.22 1.50
C ARG A 42 -9.84 1.24 1.13
N LEU A 43 -8.60 1.66 0.89
CA LEU A 43 -8.31 3.06 0.51
C LEU A 43 -8.69 3.35 -0.96
N SER A 44 -8.68 2.33 -1.83
CA SER A 44 -9.08 2.45 -3.23
C SER A 44 -10.57 2.15 -3.47
N ASN A 45 -11.37 1.96 -2.41
CA ASN A 45 -12.79 1.64 -2.55
C ASN A 45 -13.59 2.90 -2.97
N PRO A 46 -14.20 2.95 -4.17
CA PRO A 46 -14.97 4.12 -4.62
C PRO A 46 -16.19 4.39 -3.74
N GLU A 47 -16.75 3.36 -3.09
CA GLU A 47 -17.94 3.46 -2.22
C GLU A 47 -17.63 3.97 -0.80
N ARG A 48 -16.39 4.40 -0.54
CA ARG A 48 -15.99 4.84 0.80
C ARG A 48 -16.63 6.19 1.13
N SER A 49 -17.21 6.30 2.33
CA SER A 49 -17.94 7.50 2.78
C SER A 49 -17.11 8.79 2.76
N LYS A 50 -15.80 8.69 3.03
CA LYS A 50 -14.84 9.79 2.91
C LYS A 50 -13.94 9.54 1.70
N THR A 51 -14.06 10.39 0.69
CA THR A 51 -13.19 10.35 -0.49
C THR A 51 -11.75 10.64 -0.09
N ILE A 52 -10.82 9.86 -0.66
CA ILE A 52 -9.37 10.04 -0.49
C ILE A 52 -8.85 10.55 -1.82
N THR A 53 -8.10 11.65 -1.82
CA THR A 53 -7.49 12.16 -3.06
C THR A 53 -6.39 11.22 -3.54
N THR A 54 -6.00 11.30 -4.81
CA THR A 54 -4.91 10.46 -5.34
C THR A 54 -3.59 10.81 -4.63
N GLU A 55 -3.35 12.09 -4.35
CA GLU A 55 -2.12 12.55 -3.70
C GLU A 55 -1.98 12.03 -2.27
N VAL A 56 -3.08 11.97 -1.53
CA VAL A 56 -3.11 11.40 -0.16
C VAL A 56 -2.83 9.90 -0.20
N PHE A 57 -3.47 9.18 -1.12
CA PHE A 57 -3.23 7.75 -1.31
C PHE A 57 -1.75 7.47 -1.66
N ASP A 58 -1.20 8.22 -2.60
CA ASP A 58 0.16 8.06 -3.09
C ASP A 58 1.19 8.26 -1.98
N ARG A 59 1.02 9.28 -1.12
CA ARG A 59 1.92 9.52 0.03
C ARG A 59 1.86 8.39 1.05
N ILE A 60 0.65 7.96 1.42
CA ILE A 60 0.44 6.84 2.35
C ILE A 60 1.09 5.56 1.81
N MET A 61 0.81 5.21 0.55
CA MET A 61 1.31 3.97 -0.03
C MET A 61 2.80 4.00 -0.30
N ARG A 62 3.38 5.15 -0.67
CA ARG A 62 4.84 5.31 -0.81
C ARG A 62 5.55 5.01 0.51
N PHE A 63 5.04 5.52 1.63
CA PHE A 63 5.59 5.21 2.95
C PHE A 63 5.44 3.72 3.30
N ILE A 64 4.23 3.17 3.19
CA ILE A 64 3.95 1.77 3.58
C ILE A 64 4.74 0.77 2.74
N LEU A 65 4.79 0.95 1.41
CA LEU A 65 5.54 0.05 0.51
C LEU A 65 7.05 0.19 0.69
N GLY A 66 7.54 1.39 1.03
CA GLY A 66 8.95 1.64 1.35
C GLY A 66 9.45 0.89 2.60
N LEU A 67 8.54 0.42 3.46
CA LEU A 67 8.89 -0.41 4.63
C LEU A 67 9.06 -1.90 4.27
N ILE A 68 8.78 -2.32 3.03
CA ILE A 68 9.01 -3.70 2.57
C ILE A 68 10.50 -3.90 2.31
N GLY A 69 11.19 -4.56 3.24
CA GLY A 69 12.64 -4.77 3.15
C GLY A 69 13.09 -6.06 2.46
N LYS A 70 12.21 -7.05 2.22
CA LYS A 70 12.61 -8.38 1.74
C LYS A 70 12.22 -8.58 0.27
N GLU A 71 13.18 -8.94 -0.58
CA GLU A 71 12.97 -9.19 -2.02
C GLU A 71 11.82 -10.17 -2.29
N ARG A 72 11.77 -11.30 -1.59
CA ARG A 72 10.69 -12.29 -1.74
C ARG A 72 9.30 -11.72 -1.42
N GLN A 73 9.20 -10.83 -0.42
CA GLN A 73 7.91 -10.18 -0.10
C GLN A 73 7.49 -9.27 -1.24
N ASN A 74 8.45 -8.56 -1.83
CA ASN A 74 8.21 -7.70 -2.98
C ASN A 74 7.71 -8.51 -4.19
N GLU A 75 8.43 -9.57 -4.59
CA GLU A 75 8.02 -10.48 -5.68
C GLU A 75 6.58 -11.00 -5.50
N LEU A 76 6.25 -11.52 -4.32
CA LEU A 76 4.92 -12.05 -4.03
C LEU A 76 3.84 -10.96 -3.95
N LEU A 77 4.21 -9.74 -3.58
CA LEU A 77 3.29 -8.61 -3.60
C LEU A 77 2.98 -8.20 -5.04
N VAL A 78 3.99 -8.14 -5.91
CA VAL A 78 3.81 -7.86 -7.35
C VAL A 78 2.82 -8.85 -7.95
N GLU A 79 3.00 -10.16 -7.75
CA GLU A 79 2.09 -11.19 -8.27
C GLU A 79 0.64 -10.97 -7.80
N LYS A 80 0.44 -10.70 -6.50
CA LYS A 80 -0.88 -10.43 -5.92
C LYS A 80 -1.54 -9.17 -6.48
N LEU A 81 -0.78 -8.09 -6.63
CA LEU A 81 -1.30 -6.82 -7.13
C LEU A 81 -1.60 -6.89 -8.63
N CYS A 82 -0.79 -7.59 -9.43
CA CYS A 82 -1.08 -7.85 -10.84
C CYS A 82 -2.37 -8.66 -11.01
N ALA A 83 -2.53 -9.76 -10.26
CA ALA A 83 -3.76 -10.54 -10.29
C ALA A 83 -4.99 -9.69 -9.96
N ARG A 84 -4.88 -8.86 -8.91
CA ARG A 84 -5.96 -7.96 -8.49
C ARG A 84 -6.26 -6.85 -9.51
N LEU A 85 -5.23 -6.34 -10.20
CA LEU A 85 -5.41 -5.35 -11.26
C LEU A 85 -6.24 -5.93 -12.41
N CYS A 86 -5.96 -7.18 -12.81
CA CYS A 86 -6.72 -7.89 -13.85
C CYS A 86 -8.19 -8.14 -13.47
N GLU A 87 -8.49 -8.28 -12.17
CA GLU A 87 -9.85 -8.53 -11.67
C GLU A 87 -10.66 -7.24 -11.43
N SER A 88 -9.98 -6.11 -11.26
CA SER A 88 -10.61 -4.83 -10.97
C SER A 88 -11.39 -4.28 -12.18
N ARG A 89 -12.49 -3.59 -11.91
CA ARG A 89 -13.40 -3.01 -12.93
C ARG A 89 -13.65 -1.51 -12.73
N ASP A 90 -12.87 -0.89 -11.85
CA ASP A 90 -13.06 0.49 -11.44
C ASP A 90 -11.79 1.30 -11.72
N GLU A 91 -11.95 2.49 -12.30
CA GLU A 91 -10.83 3.33 -12.73
C GLU A 91 -9.96 3.79 -11.55
N ARG A 92 -10.56 4.04 -10.38
CA ARG A 92 -9.82 4.44 -9.19
C ARG A 92 -8.94 3.30 -8.71
N GLN A 93 -9.48 2.09 -8.66
CA GLN A 93 -8.71 0.89 -8.30
C GLN A 93 -7.58 0.61 -9.29
N TRP A 94 -7.81 0.75 -10.60
CA TRP A 94 -6.75 0.59 -11.61
C TRP A 94 -5.61 1.56 -11.40
N ARG A 95 -5.92 2.84 -11.17
CA ARG A 95 -4.93 3.89 -10.91
C ARG A 95 -4.10 3.57 -9.67
N ASP A 96 -4.77 3.29 -8.57
CA ASP A 96 -4.15 3.07 -7.26
C ASP A 96 -3.28 1.80 -7.25
N LEU A 97 -3.75 0.72 -7.89
CA LEU A 97 -2.97 -0.52 -8.06
C LEU A 97 -1.74 -0.29 -8.96
N SER A 98 -1.91 0.44 -10.07
CA SER A 98 -0.81 0.79 -10.98
C SER A 98 0.25 1.64 -10.27
N PHE A 99 -0.17 2.60 -9.45
CA PHE A 99 0.73 3.38 -8.61
C PHE A 99 1.54 2.49 -7.66
N CYS A 100 0.86 1.59 -6.95
CA CYS A 100 1.49 0.68 -5.99
C CYS A 100 2.52 -0.22 -6.68
N LEU A 101 2.17 -0.80 -7.83
CA LEU A 101 3.08 -1.61 -8.65
C LEU A 101 4.34 -0.82 -9.04
N ASN A 102 4.19 0.45 -9.45
CA ASN A 102 5.32 1.30 -9.79
C ASN A 102 6.24 1.65 -8.59
N GLN A 103 5.81 1.43 -7.34
CA GLN A 103 6.66 1.61 -6.16
C GLN A 103 7.49 0.35 -5.83
N LEU A 104 7.20 -0.78 -6.45
CA LEU A 104 7.84 -2.05 -6.15
C LEU A 104 9.08 -2.26 -7.00
N HIS A 105 10.19 -2.68 -6.37
CA HIS A 105 11.39 -3.10 -7.11
C HIS A 105 11.16 -4.41 -7.86
N TYR A 106 11.39 -4.38 -9.17
CA TYR A 106 11.36 -5.55 -10.03
C TYR A 106 12.76 -6.14 -10.18
N ASN A 107 12.88 -7.46 -10.02
CA ASN A 107 14.08 -8.21 -10.41
C ASN A 107 13.73 -9.17 -11.57
N GLU A 108 14.72 -9.87 -12.11
CA GLU A 108 14.51 -10.80 -13.23
C GLU A 108 13.46 -11.89 -12.94
N LYS A 109 13.23 -12.24 -11.67
CA LYS A 109 12.20 -13.22 -11.27
C LYS A 109 10.79 -12.65 -11.24
N CYS A 110 10.63 -11.33 -11.12
CA CYS A 110 9.35 -10.65 -11.25
C CYS A 110 8.86 -10.61 -12.71
N LEU A 111 9.78 -10.73 -13.68
CA LEU A 111 9.49 -10.73 -15.12
C LEU A 111 9.28 -12.18 -15.58
N LYS A 112 8.11 -12.76 -15.25
CA LYS A 112 7.73 -14.06 -15.80
C LYS A 112 7.17 -13.87 -17.21
N ASN A 113 7.82 -14.52 -18.18
CA ASN A 113 7.33 -14.73 -19.55
C ASN A 113 6.09 -15.63 -19.57
#